data_AF-A0A0P1AZQ6-F1
#
_entry.id   AF-A0A0P1AZQ6-F1
#
_cell.length_a   1.000
_cell.length_b   1.000
_cell.length_c   1.000
_cell.angle_alpha   90.00
_cell.angle_beta   90.00
_cell.angle_gamma   90.00
#
_symmetry.space_group_name_H-M   'P 1'
#
loop_
_entity.id
_entity.type
_entity.pdbx_description
1 polymer ?
#
loop_
_entity_poly.entity_id
_entity_poly.type
_entity_poly.pdbx_seq_one_letter_code
_entity_poly.pdbx_strand_id
1 'polypeptide(L)'
;MTTIDVIVVTFDWQKNNILLGSVGLSLTITKIKTMGLWRKALTSMNATILNSKQSLGIQLKLQPEKNIFLFDAKESVAEWTASSDKSIGGLSKCKWGFYTGEEPMKASDDKASKIFIQNVKKQDRIASAVFTGNLSMDCQPTEAGVIRSGYCAVRASTSSDLLLHGYEGISMRIMTDGREYRMNIQMESWNPFNLFIGFIRTPPNEWVDIDLPFRNFLLTAKGFVKITDETKLDPSKLKSIGFAIADQREGEFELRIQWIKAVAQLKSSDKDKDHNNDDDRFDHSSADYFRKPADLVI
;
A
#
# COMPACT_ATOMS: atom_id res chain seq x y z
N MET A 1 -8.74 38.48 -17.80
CA MET A 1 -7.94 38.40 -19.05
C MET A 1 -6.54 38.03 -18.62
N THR A 2 -6.05 36.87 -19.03
CA THR A 2 -4.69 36.43 -18.73
C THR A 2 -4.01 36.22 -20.07
N THR A 3 -3.13 37.14 -20.45
CA THR A 3 -2.33 37.05 -21.67
C THR A 3 -1.14 36.13 -21.36
N ILE A 4 -0.93 35.10 -22.17
CA ILE A 4 0.24 34.21 -22.07
C ILE A 4 1.11 34.52 -23.28
N ASP A 5 2.31 35.03 -23.04
CA ASP A 5 3.33 35.20 -24.08
C ASP A 5 4.03 33.86 -24.32
N VAL A 6 3.94 33.34 -25.55
CA VAL A 6 4.65 32.12 -25.97
C VAL A 6 5.86 32.54 -26.79
N ILE A 7 7.06 32.27 -26.27
CA ILE A 7 8.31 32.44 -27.00
C ILE A 7 8.56 31.16 -27.80
N VAL A 8 8.52 31.26 -29.13
CA VAL A 8 8.91 30.18 -30.03
C VAL A 8 10.36 30.39 -30.44
N VAL A 9 11.22 29.43 -30.13
CA VAL A 9 12.61 29.39 -30.61
C VAL A 9 12.68 28.37 -31.73
N THR A 10 12.95 28.83 -32.96
CA THR A 10 13.19 27.95 -34.10
C THR A 10 14.69 27.82 -34.34
N PHE A 11 15.14 26.60 -34.64
CA PHE A 11 16.54 26.26 -34.87
C PHE A 11 16.73 25.94 -36.36
N ASP A 12 17.52 26.75 -37.07
CA ASP A 12 17.86 26.52 -38.47
C ASP A 12 19.11 25.63 -38.57
N TRP A 13 18.91 24.39 -39.01
CA TRP A 13 19.95 23.37 -39.09
C TRP A 13 20.99 23.59 -40.21
N GLN A 14 20.79 24.56 -41.11
CA GLN A 14 21.78 24.84 -42.16
C GLN A 14 22.81 25.92 -41.81
N LYS A 15 22.63 26.72 -40.75
CA LYS A 15 23.51 27.87 -40.45
C LYS A 15 24.09 27.94 -39.04
N ASN A 16 23.82 26.96 -38.17
CA ASN A 16 24.37 26.89 -36.80
C ASN A 16 24.25 28.23 -36.02
N ASN A 17 23.09 28.89 -36.11
CA ASN A 17 22.81 30.11 -35.35
C ASN A 17 21.36 30.13 -34.85
N ILE A 18 21.15 30.67 -33.64
CA ILE A 18 19.85 30.81 -32.99
C ILE A 18 19.31 32.22 -33.28
N LEU A 19 18.13 32.32 -33.88
CA LEU A 19 17.42 33.60 -34.07
C LEU A 19 16.20 33.63 -33.15
N LEU A 20 16.14 34.68 -32.30
CA LEU A 20 14.98 34.99 -31.46
C LEU A 20 14.10 35.99 -32.21
N GLY A 21 12.89 35.58 -32.59
CA GLY A 21 11.88 36.46 -33.17
C GLY A 21 10.53 36.27 -32.47
N SER A 22 9.95 37.35 -31.95
CA SER A 22 8.62 37.35 -31.34
C SER A 22 7.55 37.50 -32.43
N VAL A 23 6.69 36.50 -32.60
CA VAL A 23 5.46 36.63 -33.42
C VAL A 23 4.26 36.47 -32.50
N GLY A 24 3.53 37.56 -32.29
CA GLY A 24 2.31 37.56 -31.47
C GLY A 24 1.13 37.01 -32.28
N LEU A 25 0.60 35.86 -31.90
CA LEU A 25 -0.68 35.35 -32.38
C LEU A 25 -1.73 35.48 -31.27
N SER A 26 -2.76 36.30 -31.49
CA SER A 26 -3.92 36.40 -30.59
C SER A 26 -4.98 35.39 -31.01
N LEU A 27 -5.21 34.36 -30.18
CA LEU A 27 -6.28 33.37 -30.40
C LEU A 27 -7.42 33.57 -29.40
N THR A 28 -8.59 33.95 -29.89
CA THR A 28 -9.83 34.01 -29.11
C THR A 28 -10.41 32.60 -28.98
N ILE A 29 -10.32 31.98 -27.79
CA ILE A 29 -10.88 30.65 -27.54
C ILE A 29 -12.35 30.77 -27.14
N THR A 30 -13.25 30.40 -28.04
CA THR A 30 -14.66 30.13 -27.74
C THR A 30 -14.77 28.82 -26.94
N LYS A 31 -15.43 28.87 -25.78
CA LYS A 31 -15.67 27.73 -24.87
C LYS A 31 -16.27 26.53 -25.63
N ILE A 32 -15.50 25.46 -25.78
CA ILE A 32 -16.01 24.12 -26.14
C ILE A 32 -15.73 23.16 -24.98
N LYS A 33 -16.78 22.44 -24.60
CA LYS A 33 -16.93 21.58 -23.43
C LYS A 33 -16.33 20.19 -23.72
N THR A 34 -15.06 19.95 -23.40
CA THR A 34 -14.44 18.60 -23.47
C THR A 34 -13.41 18.38 -22.34
N MET A 35 -13.90 18.13 -21.11
CA MET A 35 -13.07 17.86 -19.91
C MET A 35 -12.68 16.38 -19.70
N GLY A 36 -12.74 15.52 -20.72
CA GLY A 36 -12.54 14.07 -20.55
C GLY A 36 -11.18 13.51 -20.99
N LEU A 37 -10.46 14.17 -21.91
CA LEU A 37 -9.35 13.55 -22.64
C LEU A 37 -7.95 14.11 -22.28
N TRP A 38 -7.87 15.31 -21.71
CA TRP A 38 -6.59 15.94 -21.37
C TRP A 38 -5.94 15.41 -20.09
N ARG A 39 -6.68 14.74 -19.20
CA ARG A 39 -6.08 14.13 -18.00
C ARG A 39 -5.18 12.95 -18.32
N LYS A 40 -5.52 12.10 -19.29
CA LYS A 40 -4.76 10.89 -19.64
C LYS A 40 -3.45 11.19 -20.38
N ALA A 41 -3.38 12.29 -21.14
CA ALA A 41 -2.17 12.67 -21.87
C ALA A 41 -1.09 13.26 -20.95
N LEU A 42 -1.46 13.98 -19.88
CA LEU A 42 -0.49 14.50 -18.91
C LEU A 42 0.16 13.38 -18.07
N THR A 43 -0.58 12.30 -17.79
CA THR A 43 -0.08 11.17 -16.99
C THR A 43 0.97 10.33 -17.75
N SER A 44 0.75 10.07 -19.04
CA SER A 44 1.73 9.36 -19.87
C SER A 44 3.01 10.16 -20.07
N MET A 45 2.92 11.49 -20.16
CA MET A 45 4.09 12.36 -20.25
C MET A 45 4.91 12.33 -18.95
N ASN A 46 4.29 12.37 -17.77
CA ASN A 46 5.05 12.33 -16.52
C ASN A 46 5.76 10.99 -16.27
N ALA A 47 5.13 9.86 -16.57
CA ALA A 47 5.76 8.54 -16.44
C ALA A 47 6.85 8.31 -17.49
N THR A 48 6.62 8.74 -18.74
CA THR A 48 7.62 8.64 -19.84
C THR A 48 8.80 9.58 -19.58
N ILE A 49 8.57 10.77 -19.03
CA ILE A 49 9.62 11.71 -18.62
C ILE A 49 10.40 11.17 -17.42
N LEU A 50 9.79 10.43 -16.50
CA LEU A 50 10.50 9.83 -15.37
C LEU A 50 11.47 8.73 -15.83
N ASN A 51 11.01 7.84 -16.71
CA ASN A 51 11.84 6.78 -17.28
C ASN A 51 12.96 7.37 -18.16
N SER A 52 12.68 8.40 -18.95
CA SER A 52 13.70 9.06 -19.77
C SER A 52 14.70 9.85 -18.93
N LYS A 53 14.28 10.50 -17.83
CA LYS A 53 15.18 11.18 -16.89
C LYS A 53 16.11 10.22 -16.16
N GLN A 54 15.64 9.03 -15.78
CA GLN A 54 16.52 7.98 -15.25
C GLN A 54 17.54 7.50 -16.28
N SER A 55 17.15 7.33 -17.55
CA SER A 55 18.10 6.97 -18.62
C SER A 55 19.11 8.07 -18.98
N LEU A 56 18.83 9.32 -18.62
CA LEU A 56 19.68 10.50 -18.86
C LEU A 56 20.59 10.84 -17.67
N GLY A 57 20.68 9.98 -16.64
CA GLY A 57 21.52 10.24 -15.47
C GLY A 57 21.03 11.39 -14.59
N ILE A 58 19.78 11.84 -14.76
CA ILE A 58 19.16 12.86 -13.90
C ILE A 58 18.68 12.15 -12.64
N GLN A 59 19.40 12.38 -11.54
CA GLN A 59 19.08 11.83 -10.24
C GLN A 59 17.73 12.40 -9.77
N LEU A 60 16.69 11.57 -9.73
CA LEU A 60 15.39 11.94 -9.16
C LEU A 60 15.60 12.30 -7.70
N LYS A 61 15.43 13.58 -7.35
CA LYS A 61 15.32 14.02 -5.96
C LYS A 61 14.00 13.50 -5.40
N LEU A 62 14.03 12.28 -4.88
CA LEU A 62 12.91 11.67 -4.19
C LEU A 62 12.69 12.37 -2.84
N GLN A 63 11.42 12.55 -2.46
CA GLN A 63 11.10 12.90 -1.09
C GLN A 63 11.48 11.70 -0.20
N PRO A 64 12.07 11.91 1.00
CA PRO A 64 12.43 10.82 1.90
C PRO A 64 11.23 9.92 2.25
N GLU A 65 10.07 10.55 2.42
CA GLU A 65 8.80 9.89 2.69
C GLU A 65 7.72 10.44 1.76
N LYS A 66 6.78 9.57 1.35
CA LYS A 66 5.60 9.96 0.59
C LYS A 66 4.36 9.31 1.18
N ASN A 67 3.40 10.15 1.59
CA ASN A 67 2.13 9.70 2.13
C ASN A 67 1.36 8.89 1.07
N ILE A 68 0.93 7.70 1.45
CA ILE A 68 0.02 6.86 0.66
C ILE A 68 -1.40 7.01 1.24
N PHE A 69 -1.54 6.77 2.55
CA PHE A 69 -2.79 6.92 3.28
C PHE A 69 -2.54 7.63 4.61
N LEU A 70 -3.41 8.58 4.95
CA LEU A 70 -3.47 9.24 6.25
C LEU A 70 -4.88 9.05 6.80
N PHE A 71 -5.00 8.51 8.01
CA PHE A 71 -6.28 8.21 8.64
C PHE A 71 -6.58 9.21 9.76
N ASP A 72 -6.82 10.46 9.38
CA ASP A 72 -7.12 11.59 10.27
C ASP A 72 -8.61 12.00 10.26
N ALA A 73 -9.36 11.58 9.25
CA ALA A 73 -10.78 11.89 9.09
C ALA A 73 -11.59 10.66 8.66
N LYS A 74 -12.91 10.71 8.84
CA LYS A 74 -13.83 9.61 8.49
C LYS A 74 -13.80 9.26 7.00
N GLU A 75 -13.51 10.23 6.14
CA GLU A 75 -13.48 10.06 4.70
C GLU A 75 -12.28 9.22 4.26
N SER A 76 -11.21 9.19 5.07
CA SER A 76 -9.97 8.44 4.78
C SER A 76 -10.17 6.92 4.67
N VAL A 77 -11.27 6.40 5.25
CA VAL A 77 -11.60 4.97 5.23
C VAL A 77 -12.63 4.61 4.14
N ALA A 78 -13.16 5.58 3.40
CA ALA A 78 -14.31 5.37 2.51
C ALA A 78 -13.99 4.48 1.29
N GLU A 79 -12.76 4.52 0.78
CA GLU A 79 -12.34 3.76 -0.41
C GLU A 79 -11.83 2.34 -0.09
N TRP A 80 -11.87 1.95 1.19
CA TRP A 80 -11.45 0.64 1.64
C TRP A 80 -12.62 -0.35 1.67
N THR A 81 -12.37 -1.56 1.22
CA THR A 81 -13.36 -2.64 1.19
C THR A 81 -12.90 -3.79 2.09
N ALA A 82 -13.70 -4.12 3.11
CA ALA A 82 -13.50 -5.31 3.93
C ALA A 82 -14.10 -6.56 3.27
N SER A 83 -13.43 -7.70 3.38
CA SER A 83 -13.85 -9.01 2.91
C SER A 83 -13.45 -10.11 3.90
N SER A 84 -14.14 -11.24 3.84
CA SER A 84 -13.89 -12.40 4.70
C SER A 84 -14.06 -13.69 3.90
N ASP A 85 -13.69 -14.81 4.52
CA ASP A 85 -13.98 -16.16 4.05
C ASP A 85 -15.47 -16.50 3.88
N LYS A 86 -16.39 -15.60 4.29
CA LYS A 86 -17.83 -15.79 4.09
C LYS A 86 -18.22 -16.04 2.63
N SER A 87 -17.48 -15.47 1.67
CA SER A 87 -17.72 -15.72 0.24
C SER A 87 -17.46 -17.17 -0.18
N ILE A 88 -16.73 -17.92 0.63
CA ILE A 88 -16.42 -19.34 0.42
C ILE A 88 -17.02 -20.21 1.55
N GLY A 89 -18.07 -19.74 2.24
CA GLY A 89 -18.75 -20.53 3.27
C GLY A 89 -18.14 -20.45 4.67
N GLY A 90 -17.06 -19.70 4.88
CA GLY A 90 -16.49 -19.45 6.21
C GLY A 90 -17.39 -18.59 7.11
N LEU A 91 -17.17 -18.68 8.41
CA LEU A 91 -17.94 -17.94 9.42
C LEU A 91 -17.23 -16.68 9.95
N SER A 92 -16.05 -16.34 9.43
CA SER A 92 -15.34 -15.14 9.88
C SER A 92 -16.11 -13.86 9.54
N LYS A 93 -16.02 -12.87 10.42
CA LYS A 93 -16.66 -11.57 10.25
C LYS A 93 -15.66 -10.47 10.54
N CYS A 94 -15.56 -9.49 9.65
CA CYS A 94 -14.74 -8.32 9.86
C CYS A 94 -15.47 -7.04 9.47
N LYS A 95 -14.93 -5.94 9.98
CA LYS A 95 -15.37 -4.57 9.74
C LYS A 95 -14.13 -3.71 9.54
N TRP A 96 -14.31 -2.69 8.71
CA TRP A 96 -13.37 -1.61 8.54
C TRP A 96 -14.08 -0.31 8.86
N GLY A 97 -13.44 0.55 9.63
CA GLY A 97 -14.04 1.81 10.01
C GLY A 97 -13.04 2.80 10.61
N PHE A 98 -13.56 3.94 11.01
CA PHE A 98 -12.79 5.04 11.58
C PHE A 98 -13.09 5.20 13.06
N TYR A 99 -12.04 5.37 13.84
CA TYR A 99 -12.09 5.72 15.26
C TYR A 99 -11.53 7.13 15.44
N THR A 100 -12.31 8.03 16.03
CA THR A 100 -11.95 9.45 16.14
C THR A 100 -11.09 9.78 17.36
N GLY A 101 -11.05 8.92 18.37
CA GLY A 101 -10.35 9.20 19.65
C GLY A 101 -11.11 10.09 20.64
N GLU A 102 -12.36 10.44 20.37
CA GLU A 102 -13.22 11.25 21.25
C GLU A 102 -14.31 10.40 21.91
N GLU A 103 -14.79 10.83 23.07
CA GLU A 103 -15.91 10.20 23.75
C GLU A 103 -17.20 10.33 22.91
N PRO A 104 -18.07 9.31 22.89
CA PRO A 104 -19.24 9.31 22.03
C PRO A 104 -20.19 10.47 22.39
N MET A 105 -20.25 11.50 21.53
CA MET A 105 -21.40 12.39 21.53
C MET A 105 -22.64 11.58 21.13
N LYS A 106 -23.73 11.70 21.91
CA LYS A 106 -25.00 10.98 21.71
C LYS A 106 -25.39 10.99 20.22
N ALA A 107 -25.38 9.80 19.60
CA ALA A 107 -25.62 9.64 18.17
C ALA A 107 -27.09 9.93 17.84
N SER A 108 -27.33 10.81 16.85
CA SER A 108 -28.56 10.85 16.09
C SER A 108 -28.52 9.73 15.03
N ASP A 109 -29.58 8.93 14.98
CA ASP A 109 -29.75 7.81 14.06
C ASP A 109 -29.65 8.27 12.60
N ASP A 110 -28.53 7.96 11.95
CA ASP A 110 -28.40 8.03 10.51
C ASP A 110 -27.41 6.99 9.97
N LYS A 111 -27.60 6.61 8.70
CA LYS A 111 -26.82 5.58 7.95
C LYS A 111 -25.29 5.76 8.01
N ALA A 112 -24.81 6.91 8.47
CA ALA A 112 -23.43 7.25 8.77
C ALA A 112 -22.77 6.41 9.89
N SER A 113 -23.56 5.67 10.68
CA SER A 113 -23.10 4.86 11.82
C SER A 113 -22.32 3.59 11.44
N LYS A 114 -22.45 3.06 10.22
CA LYS A 114 -21.82 1.78 9.84
C LYS A 114 -20.30 1.82 9.71
N ILE A 115 -19.73 2.99 9.43
CA ILE A 115 -18.29 3.18 9.17
C ILE A 115 -17.56 3.64 10.45
N PHE A 116 -18.30 4.05 11.49
CA PHE A 116 -17.70 4.56 12.71
C PHE A 116 -17.51 3.43 13.73
N ILE A 117 -16.30 3.33 14.28
CA ILE A 117 -16.00 2.40 15.36
C ILE A 117 -15.98 3.21 16.65
N GLN A 118 -16.91 2.90 17.56
CA GLN A 118 -17.04 3.61 18.85
C GLN A 118 -16.12 3.05 19.92
N ASN A 119 -15.90 1.73 19.90
CA ASN A 119 -15.12 1.02 20.90
C ASN A 119 -13.95 0.31 20.22
N VAL A 120 -12.76 0.51 20.79
CA VAL A 120 -11.51 -0.16 20.45
C VAL A 120 -10.95 -0.80 21.72
N LYS A 121 -10.12 -1.84 21.61
CA LYS A 121 -9.54 -2.55 22.78
C LYS A 121 -8.78 -1.61 23.71
N LYS A 122 -8.05 -0.65 23.14
CA LYS A 122 -7.34 0.40 23.89
C LYS A 122 -7.87 1.77 23.48
N GLN A 123 -8.65 2.39 24.35
CA GLN A 123 -9.13 3.77 24.16
C GLN A 123 -7.95 4.73 24.36
N ASP A 124 -7.38 5.17 23.25
CA ASP A 124 -6.45 6.29 23.19
C ASP A 124 -7.11 7.41 22.39
N ARG A 125 -6.69 8.66 22.58
CA ARG A 125 -7.28 9.80 21.85
C ARG A 125 -6.65 9.97 20.46
N ILE A 126 -6.37 8.86 19.78
CA ILE A 126 -5.66 8.84 18.51
C ILE A 126 -6.61 8.43 17.40
N ALA A 127 -6.91 9.39 16.51
CA ALA A 127 -7.65 9.14 15.30
C ALA A 127 -6.93 8.07 14.44
N SER A 128 -7.67 7.05 14.01
CA SER A 128 -7.11 5.91 13.27
C SER A 128 -8.17 5.15 12.50
N ALA A 129 -7.73 4.47 11.44
CA ALA A 129 -8.52 3.41 10.84
C ALA A 129 -8.43 2.14 11.71
N VAL A 130 -9.53 1.38 11.75
CA VAL A 130 -9.66 0.18 12.57
C VAL A 130 -10.15 -0.97 11.71
N PHE A 131 -9.33 -2.02 11.63
CA PHE A 131 -9.68 -3.33 11.08
C PHE A 131 -9.95 -4.29 12.23
N THR A 132 -11.21 -4.64 12.45
CA THR A 132 -11.63 -5.48 13.59
C THR A 132 -12.61 -6.54 13.17
N GLY A 133 -12.66 -7.64 13.91
CA GLY A 133 -13.57 -8.72 13.61
C GLY A 133 -13.45 -9.89 14.59
N ASN A 134 -14.09 -10.98 14.22
CA ASN A 134 -13.96 -12.28 14.86
C ASN A 134 -13.60 -13.30 13.78
N LEU A 135 -12.43 -13.93 13.94
CA LEU A 135 -11.92 -14.96 13.04
C LEU A 135 -12.48 -16.32 13.48
N SER A 136 -12.97 -17.11 12.55
CA SER A 136 -13.47 -18.47 12.79
C SER A 136 -12.92 -19.41 11.74
N MET A 137 -12.50 -20.60 12.16
CA MET A 137 -12.09 -21.69 11.28
C MET A 137 -13.30 -22.53 10.84
N ASP A 138 -14.49 -22.28 11.38
CA ASP A 138 -15.69 -22.98 10.96
C ASP A 138 -16.07 -22.63 9.52
N CYS A 139 -16.50 -23.65 8.78
CA CYS A 139 -16.98 -23.52 7.42
C CYS A 139 -18.30 -24.28 7.28
N GLN A 140 -19.28 -23.64 6.67
CA GLN A 140 -20.49 -24.33 6.25
C GLN A 140 -20.16 -25.25 5.07
N PRO A 141 -20.71 -26.48 5.03
CA PRO A 141 -20.57 -27.36 3.88
C PRO A 141 -21.14 -26.65 2.65
N THR A 142 -20.31 -26.46 1.62
CA THR A 142 -20.75 -25.94 0.33
C THR A 142 -20.43 -26.97 -0.75
N GLU A 143 -21.21 -26.98 -1.83
CA GLU A 143 -21.01 -27.87 -2.98
C GLU A 143 -19.62 -27.77 -3.60
N ALA A 144 -18.93 -26.64 -3.37
CA ALA A 144 -17.58 -26.37 -3.84
C ALA A 144 -16.46 -27.14 -3.11
N GLY A 145 -16.79 -27.95 -2.09
CA GLY A 145 -15.80 -28.75 -1.36
C GLY A 145 -14.75 -27.88 -0.67
N VAL A 146 -15.19 -26.86 0.06
CA VAL A 146 -14.31 -25.88 0.69
C VAL A 146 -13.36 -26.57 1.67
N ILE A 147 -12.07 -26.42 1.42
CA ILE A 147 -11.01 -27.07 2.20
C ILE A 147 -10.50 -26.15 3.31
N ARG A 148 -10.70 -24.81 3.19
CA ARG A 148 -10.00 -23.81 4.03
C ARG A 148 -10.83 -22.54 4.28
N SER A 149 -10.89 -22.15 5.55
CA SER A 149 -11.55 -20.98 6.14
C SER A 149 -10.58 -20.30 7.12
N GLY A 150 -11.00 -19.22 7.78
CA GLY A 150 -10.18 -18.50 8.75
C GLY A 150 -9.41 -17.32 8.17
N TYR A 151 -10.05 -16.51 7.31
CA TYR A 151 -9.43 -15.26 6.87
C TYR A 151 -10.38 -14.07 6.86
N CYS A 152 -9.80 -12.90 7.18
CA CYS A 152 -10.39 -11.60 6.95
C CYS A 152 -9.36 -10.69 6.26
N ALA A 153 -9.83 -9.82 5.38
CA ALA A 153 -8.98 -8.87 4.67
C ALA A 153 -9.68 -7.53 4.50
N VAL A 154 -8.89 -6.48 4.30
CA VAL A 154 -9.35 -5.17 3.88
C VAL A 154 -8.38 -4.63 2.83
N ARG A 155 -8.89 -3.94 1.82
CA ARG A 155 -8.06 -3.39 0.73
C ARG A 155 -8.59 -2.07 0.21
N ALA A 156 -7.70 -1.21 -0.26
CA ALA A 156 -8.01 -0.01 -1.03
C ALA A 156 -7.19 0.04 -2.32
N SER A 157 -7.80 0.55 -3.39
CA SER A 157 -7.06 0.89 -4.60
C SER A 157 -6.15 2.07 -4.31
N THR A 158 -4.95 2.06 -4.89
CA THR A 158 -4.09 3.24 -4.90
C THR A 158 -4.38 4.09 -6.13
N SER A 159 -4.23 5.42 -5.99
CA SER A 159 -4.33 6.32 -7.14
C SER A 159 -3.21 6.04 -8.15
N SER A 160 -3.54 6.04 -9.44
CA SER A 160 -2.55 5.94 -10.53
C SER A 160 -1.56 7.11 -10.55
N ASP A 161 -1.89 8.23 -9.89
CA ASP A 161 -1.03 9.41 -9.81
C ASP A 161 0.06 9.26 -8.72
N LEU A 162 0.01 8.18 -7.93
CA LEU A 162 0.97 7.90 -6.88
C LEU A 162 2.28 7.38 -7.46
N LEU A 163 3.17 8.29 -7.87
CA LEU A 163 4.52 7.94 -8.36
C LEU A 163 5.41 7.42 -7.22
N LEU A 164 5.63 6.11 -7.14
CA LEU A 164 6.48 5.45 -6.13
C LEU A 164 7.79 4.88 -6.69
N HIS A 165 8.24 5.36 -7.85
CA HIS A 165 9.54 4.98 -8.41
C HIS A 165 10.66 5.28 -7.41
N GLY A 166 11.53 4.29 -7.16
CA GLY A 166 12.72 4.45 -6.32
C GLY A 166 12.47 4.46 -4.80
N TYR A 167 11.24 4.22 -4.34
CA TYR A 167 10.99 3.94 -2.93
C TYR A 167 11.39 2.50 -2.59
N GLU A 168 11.97 2.27 -1.41
CA GLU A 168 12.54 0.98 -1.01
C GLU A 168 11.64 0.15 -0.09
N GLY A 169 10.66 0.80 0.54
CA GLY A 169 9.69 0.11 1.39
C GLY A 169 8.50 0.97 1.79
N ILE A 170 7.71 0.40 2.69
CA ILE A 170 6.57 1.07 3.32
C ILE A 170 6.87 1.26 4.79
N SER A 171 6.63 2.46 5.28
CA SER A 171 6.54 2.75 6.71
C SER A 171 5.08 2.92 7.11
N MET A 172 4.71 2.45 8.29
CA MET A 172 3.37 2.63 8.82
C MET A 172 3.39 2.76 10.33
N ARG A 173 2.46 3.54 10.87
CA ARG A 173 2.18 3.58 12.31
C ARG A 173 0.94 2.77 12.62
N ILE A 174 1.11 1.73 13.41
CA ILE A 174 0.08 0.74 13.68
C ILE A 174 0.05 0.35 15.16
N MET A 175 -1.07 -0.23 15.56
CA MET A 175 -1.22 -0.94 16.83
C MET A 175 -1.99 -2.24 16.56
N THR A 176 -1.39 -3.37 16.92
CA THR A 176 -2.01 -4.69 16.81
C THR A 176 -2.47 -5.16 18.18
N ASP A 177 -3.29 -6.21 18.23
CA ASP A 177 -3.63 -6.92 19.46
C ASP A 177 -2.65 -8.08 19.78
N GLY A 178 -1.45 -8.06 19.18
CA GLY A 178 -0.42 -9.10 19.32
C GLY A 178 -0.61 -10.27 18.35
N ARG A 179 -1.65 -10.25 17.51
CA ARG A 179 -1.80 -11.22 16.43
C ARG A 179 -0.89 -10.89 15.25
N GLU A 180 -0.64 -11.89 14.42
CA GLU A 180 0.13 -11.70 13.19
C GLU A 180 -0.80 -11.20 12.09
N TYR A 181 -0.45 -10.05 11.52
CA TYR A 181 -1.15 -9.49 10.38
C TYR A 181 -0.28 -9.58 9.14
N ARG A 182 -0.92 -9.48 7.98
CA ARG A 182 -0.29 -9.44 6.67
C ARG A 182 -0.56 -8.11 6.01
N MET A 183 0.47 -7.46 5.50
CA MET A 183 0.32 -6.39 4.52
C MET A 183 0.24 -7.01 3.12
N ASN A 184 -0.85 -6.74 2.43
CA ASN A 184 -1.10 -7.22 1.08
C ASN A 184 -0.84 -6.08 0.08
N ILE A 185 -0.02 -6.35 -0.92
CA ILE A 185 0.27 -5.42 -2.01
C ILE A 185 -0.04 -6.09 -3.34
N GLN A 186 -0.91 -5.46 -4.13
CA GLN A 186 -1.11 -5.84 -5.52
C GLN A 186 -0.47 -4.80 -6.43
N MET A 187 0.34 -5.26 -7.38
CA MET A 187 0.85 -4.44 -8.48
C MET A 187 0.27 -4.89 -9.80
N GLU A 188 0.40 -4.05 -10.83
CA GLU A 188 0.10 -4.46 -12.20
C GLU A 188 0.96 -5.67 -12.60
N SER A 189 0.31 -6.75 -12.99
CA SER A 189 0.95 -8.02 -13.34
C SER A 189 0.10 -8.77 -14.35
N TRP A 190 0.74 -9.62 -15.15
CA TRP A 190 0.06 -10.49 -16.11
C TRP A 190 -0.92 -11.45 -15.41
N ASN A 191 -0.56 -11.92 -14.21
CA ASN A 191 -1.41 -12.76 -13.39
C ASN A 191 -2.18 -11.89 -12.40
N PRO A 192 -3.51 -11.74 -12.55
CA PRO A 192 -4.32 -10.90 -11.67
C PRO A 192 -4.40 -11.43 -10.23
N PHE A 193 -4.00 -12.70 -9.99
CA PHE A 193 -3.97 -13.31 -8.67
C PHE A 193 -2.65 -13.09 -7.93
N ASN A 194 -1.64 -12.48 -8.56
CA ASN A 194 -0.39 -12.18 -7.90
C ASN A 194 -0.62 -11.17 -6.77
N LEU A 195 -0.13 -11.52 -5.59
CA LEU A 195 -0.24 -10.75 -4.37
C LEU A 195 1.06 -10.86 -3.59
N PHE A 196 1.66 -9.72 -3.30
CA PHE A 196 2.83 -9.62 -2.44
C PHE A 196 2.40 -9.50 -0.99
N ILE A 197 2.99 -10.33 -0.13
CA ILE A 197 2.65 -10.40 1.29
C ILE A 197 3.87 -10.04 2.14
N GLY A 198 3.70 -9.01 2.98
CA GLY A 198 4.63 -8.66 4.05
C GLY A 198 4.03 -9.04 5.41
N PHE A 199 4.84 -9.51 6.34
CA PHE A 199 4.37 -9.92 7.66
C PHE A 199 4.52 -8.80 8.69
N ILE A 200 3.50 -8.62 9.52
CA ILE A 200 3.44 -7.63 10.59
C ILE A 200 3.38 -8.38 11.92
N ARG A 201 4.40 -8.18 12.75
CA ARG A 201 4.52 -8.73 14.10
C ARG A 201 4.98 -7.61 15.03
N THR A 202 4.13 -7.22 15.97
CA THR A 202 4.41 -6.12 16.90
C THR A 202 3.98 -6.51 18.31
N PRO A 203 4.47 -5.81 19.36
CA PRO A 203 3.91 -5.93 20.68
C PRO A 203 2.40 -5.63 20.68
N PRO A 204 1.60 -6.33 21.52
CA PRO A 204 0.17 -6.09 21.63
C PRO A 204 -0.13 -4.74 22.27
N ASN A 205 -1.14 -4.05 21.76
CA ASN A 205 -1.73 -2.84 22.32
C ASN A 205 -0.75 -1.67 22.51
N GLU A 206 0.25 -1.58 21.65
CA GLU A 206 1.23 -0.49 21.61
C GLU A 206 1.30 0.12 20.20
N TRP A 207 1.33 1.45 20.14
CA TRP A 207 1.59 2.17 18.89
C TRP A 207 3.06 2.08 18.55
N VAL A 208 3.34 1.49 17.39
CA VAL A 208 4.70 1.37 16.87
C VAL A 208 4.74 1.85 15.42
N ASP A 209 5.87 2.45 15.06
CA ASP A 209 6.20 2.76 13.67
C ASP A 209 7.05 1.59 13.16
N ILE A 210 6.60 0.93 12.10
CA ILE A 210 7.31 -0.19 11.48
C ILE A 210 7.64 0.11 10.03
N ASP A 211 8.78 -0.42 9.58
CA ASP A 211 9.24 -0.33 8.20
C ASP A 211 9.24 -1.74 7.58
N LEU A 212 8.55 -1.90 6.46
CA LEU A 212 8.51 -3.13 5.65
C LEU A 212 9.24 -2.88 4.33
N PRO A 213 10.47 -3.41 4.17
CA PRO A 213 11.20 -3.34 2.91
C PRO A 213 10.46 -4.10 1.80
N PHE A 214 10.34 -3.54 0.60
CA PHE A 214 9.67 -4.23 -0.52
C PHE A 214 10.34 -5.57 -0.88
N ARG A 215 11.66 -5.65 -0.69
CA ARG A 215 12.44 -6.88 -0.87
C ARG A 215 12.03 -8.04 0.05
N ASN A 216 11.38 -7.75 1.18
CA ASN A 216 10.96 -8.77 2.15
C ASN A 216 9.55 -9.32 1.88
N PHE A 217 8.86 -8.81 0.84
CA PHE A 217 7.54 -9.30 0.48
C PHE A 217 7.65 -10.61 -0.30
N LEU A 218 6.81 -11.58 0.06
CA LEU A 218 6.70 -12.85 -0.64
C LEU A 218 5.64 -12.77 -1.72
N LEU A 219 5.97 -13.21 -2.93
CA LEU A 219 4.99 -13.37 -3.99
C LEU A 219 4.11 -14.60 -3.73
N THR A 220 2.81 -14.39 -3.76
CA THR A 220 1.80 -15.46 -3.68
C THR A 220 0.82 -15.35 -4.84
N ALA A 221 0.21 -16.48 -5.22
CA ALA A 221 -0.98 -16.45 -6.06
C ALA A 221 -1.95 -17.56 -5.65
N LYS A 222 -3.23 -17.20 -5.51
CA LYS A 222 -4.29 -18.10 -5.02
C LYS A 222 -3.94 -18.76 -3.67
N GLY A 223 -3.26 -18.01 -2.79
CA GLY A 223 -2.85 -18.50 -1.46
C GLY A 223 -1.55 -19.31 -1.44
N PHE A 224 -0.92 -19.59 -2.57
CA PHE A 224 0.33 -20.34 -2.60
C PHE A 224 1.53 -19.43 -2.85
N VAL A 225 2.58 -19.59 -2.03
CA VAL A 225 3.87 -18.94 -2.24
C VAL A 225 4.49 -19.41 -3.55
N LYS A 226 5.00 -18.47 -4.34
CA LYS A 226 5.62 -18.74 -5.64
C LYS A 226 7.15 -18.72 -5.51
N ILE A 227 7.70 -19.80 -4.93
CA ILE A 227 9.13 -19.92 -4.64
C ILE A 227 9.99 -19.88 -5.90
N THR A 228 9.48 -20.40 -7.02
CA THR A 228 10.18 -20.43 -8.31
C THR A 228 10.02 -19.14 -9.14
N ASP A 229 9.20 -18.19 -8.68
CA ASP A 229 8.95 -16.93 -9.38
C ASP A 229 9.75 -15.82 -8.70
N GLU A 230 10.79 -15.35 -9.38
CA GLU A 230 11.68 -14.29 -8.89
C GLU A 230 11.12 -12.87 -9.13
N THR A 231 9.85 -12.73 -9.53
CA THR A 231 9.22 -11.42 -9.74
C THR A 231 9.25 -10.61 -8.45
N LYS A 232 10.02 -9.53 -8.47
CA LYS A 232 10.13 -8.57 -7.37
C LYS A 232 8.97 -7.59 -7.39
N LEU A 233 8.61 -7.08 -6.21
CA LEU A 233 7.63 -6.02 -6.07
C LEU A 233 8.20 -4.72 -6.66
N ASP A 234 7.55 -4.23 -7.72
CA ASP A 234 7.86 -2.95 -8.34
C ASP A 234 6.87 -1.88 -7.81
N PRO A 235 7.32 -0.96 -6.93
CA PRO A 235 6.44 0.03 -6.32
C PRO A 235 5.84 1.00 -7.35
N SER A 236 6.46 1.19 -8.52
CA SER A 236 5.91 2.05 -9.56
C SER A 236 4.62 1.52 -10.20
N LYS A 237 4.36 0.22 -10.05
CA LYS A 237 3.19 -0.49 -10.58
C LYS A 237 2.13 -0.74 -9.53
N LEU A 238 2.21 -0.09 -8.37
CA LEU A 238 1.30 -0.31 -7.26
C LEU A 238 -0.16 -0.04 -7.65
N LYS A 239 -1.02 -1.03 -7.44
CA LYS A 239 -2.44 -0.99 -7.78
C LYS A 239 -3.34 -0.96 -6.55
N SER A 240 -3.01 -1.73 -5.53
CA SER A 240 -3.77 -1.72 -4.27
C SER A 240 -2.91 -2.14 -3.09
N ILE A 241 -3.29 -1.66 -1.92
CA ILE A 241 -2.74 -2.04 -0.62
C ILE A 241 -3.88 -2.58 0.23
N GLY A 242 -3.57 -3.52 1.12
CA GLY A 242 -4.51 -4.05 2.09
C GLY A 242 -3.84 -4.63 3.31
N PHE A 243 -4.67 -5.02 4.27
CA PHE A 243 -4.27 -5.84 5.40
C PHE A 243 -5.09 -7.11 5.42
N ALA A 244 -4.51 -8.20 5.93
CA ALA A 244 -5.23 -9.44 6.15
C ALA A 244 -4.80 -10.10 7.45
N ILE A 245 -5.69 -10.89 8.00
CA ILE A 245 -5.43 -11.82 9.10
C ILE A 245 -5.89 -13.21 8.67
N ALA A 246 -5.00 -14.17 8.85
CA ALA A 246 -5.21 -15.58 8.52
C ALA A 246 -4.17 -16.42 9.30
N ASP A 247 -4.09 -16.14 10.61
CA ASP A 247 -3.13 -16.75 11.54
C ASP A 247 -3.67 -18.03 12.19
N GLN A 248 -4.82 -18.53 11.71
CA GLN A 248 -5.49 -19.76 12.17
C GLN A 248 -5.85 -19.76 13.66
N ARG A 249 -5.88 -18.59 14.31
CA ARG A 249 -6.31 -18.44 15.70
C ARG A 249 -7.74 -17.94 15.74
N GLU A 250 -8.67 -18.70 16.29
CA GLU A 250 -10.04 -18.24 16.42
C GLU A 250 -10.17 -17.09 17.43
N GLY A 251 -11.20 -16.27 17.25
CA GLY A 251 -11.56 -15.20 18.17
C GLY A 251 -11.34 -13.80 17.63
N GLU A 252 -11.52 -12.83 18.52
CA GLU A 252 -11.54 -11.42 18.16
C GLU A 252 -10.16 -10.92 17.71
N PHE A 253 -10.16 -9.96 16.79
CA PHE A 253 -8.95 -9.28 16.36
C PHE A 253 -9.16 -7.78 16.20
N GLU A 254 -8.10 -7.00 16.40
CA GLU A 254 -8.10 -5.56 16.16
C GLU A 254 -6.72 -5.08 15.69
N LEU A 255 -6.68 -4.47 14.51
CA LEU A 255 -5.54 -3.74 13.98
C LEU A 255 -5.95 -2.29 13.78
N ARG A 256 -5.17 -1.36 14.30
CA ARG A 256 -5.35 0.07 14.14
C ARG A 256 -4.21 0.65 13.33
N ILE A 257 -4.52 1.58 12.43
CA ILE A 257 -3.55 2.21 11.53
C ILE A 257 -3.76 3.72 11.53
N GLN A 258 -2.69 4.48 11.75
CA GLN A 258 -2.76 5.95 11.70
C GLN A 258 -2.33 6.49 10.33
N TRP A 259 -1.27 5.95 9.75
CA TRP A 259 -0.78 6.36 8.43
C TRP A 259 0.03 5.26 7.76
N ILE A 260 0.13 5.35 6.44
CA ILE A 260 0.94 4.50 5.57
C ILE A 260 1.72 5.41 4.62
N LYS A 261 3.03 5.24 4.56
CA LYS A 261 3.96 6.03 3.74
C LYS A 261 4.88 5.12 2.95
N ALA A 262 5.30 5.56 1.77
CA ALA A 262 6.46 4.99 1.11
C ALA A 262 7.73 5.67 1.64
N VAL A 263 8.81 4.92 1.85
CA VAL A 263 10.12 5.44 2.30
C VAL A 263 11.22 5.19 1.26
N ALA A 264 11.99 6.24 0.95
CA ALA A 264 13.05 6.18 -0.06
C ALA A 264 14.31 5.51 0.47
N GLN A 265 14.56 5.62 1.77
CA GLN A 265 15.65 4.94 2.48
C GLN A 265 15.07 4.35 3.76
N LEU A 266 15.29 3.05 3.94
CA LEU A 266 14.91 2.37 5.17
C LEU A 266 15.92 2.70 6.26
N LYS A 267 15.46 2.95 7.49
CA LYS A 267 16.38 3.08 8.62
C LYS A 267 17.08 1.74 8.80
N SER A 268 18.42 1.73 8.78
CA SER A 268 19.19 0.54 9.12
C SER A 268 18.85 0.16 10.55
N SER A 269 18.24 -1.02 10.76
CA SER A 269 18.18 -1.57 12.09
C SER A 269 19.61 -1.88 12.53
N ASP A 270 20.02 -1.50 13.74
CA ASP A 270 21.38 -1.74 14.23
C ASP A 270 21.75 -3.24 14.31
N LYS A 271 20.84 -4.16 13.95
CA LYS A 271 21.08 -5.59 13.82
C LYS A 271 21.82 -6.00 12.54
N ASP A 272 21.93 -5.14 11.54
CA ASP A 272 22.60 -5.47 10.26
C ASP A 272 24.11 -5.10 10.25
N LYS A 273 24.66 -4.58 11.36
CA LYS A 273 26.05 -4.11 11.43
C LYS A 273 27.07 -5.15 11.94
N ASP A 274 26.63 -6.32 12.39
CA ASP A 274 27.52 -7.32 13.02
C ASP A 274 27.99 -8.45 12.08
N HIS A 275 27.89 -8.31 10.76
CA HIS A 275 28.31 -9.35 9.81
C HIS A 275 29.41 -8.96 8.81
N ASN A 276 30.12 -7.87 9.06
CA ASN A 276 31.33 -7.53 8.30
C ASN A 276 32.55 -7.42 9.22
N ASN A 277 32.89 -8.51 9.89
CA ASN A 277 34.25 -8.88 10.29
C ASN A 277 34.17 -10.29 10.87
N ASP A 278 34.66 -11.27 10.10
CA ASP A 278 35.49 -12.39 10.55
C ASP A 278 35.33 -13.56 9.57
N ASP A 279 36.38 -13.78 8.77
CA ASP A 279 36.71 -15.08 8.22
C ASP A 279 36.86 -16.06 9.39
N ASP A 280 35.94 -17.01 9.56
CA ASP A 280 36.28 -18.41 9.84
C ASP A 280 35.04 -19.32 9.99
N ARG A 281 35.06 -20.39 9.18
CA ARG A 281 34.55 -21.76 9.44
C ARG A 281 33.08 -21.98 9.83
N PHE A 282 32.42 -22.71 8.92
CA PHE A 282 31.28 -23.61 9.14
C PHE A 282 31.14 -24.13 10.59
N ASP A 283 30.05 -23.75 11.25
CA ASP A 283 29.28 -24.63 12.14
C ASP A 283 27.78 -24.42 11.89
N HIS A 284 27.09 -25.53 11.67
CA HIS A 284 25.69 -25.64 11.25
C HIS A 284 24.81 -25.81 12.50
N SER A 285 24.57 -24.77 13.31
CA SER A 285 23.57 -24.88 14.39
C SER A 285 23.14 -23.56 15.08
N SER A 286 22.45 -22.67 14.36
CA SER A 286 21.46 -21.74 14.97
C SER A 286 20.76 -20.88 13.91
N ALA A 287 19.98 -21.52 13.04
CA ALA A 287 19.07 -20.82 12.12
C ALA A 287 17.64 -20.90 12.68
N ASP A 288 17.34 -20.09 13.70
CA ASP A 288 15.99 -19.96 14.27
C ASP A 288 15.21 -18.75 13.69
N TYR A 289 15.62 -18.25 12.52
CA TYR A 289 14.99 -17.12 11.83
C TYR A 289 14.14 -17.50 10.60
N PHE A 290 13.89 -18.78 10.37
CA PHE A 290 12.89 -19.25 9.42
C PHE A 290 12.34 -20.57 9.93
N ARG A 291 11.16 -20.56 10.57
CA ARG A 291 10.36 -21.78 10.65
C ARG A 291 10.14 -22.27 9.21
N LYS A 292 10.43 -23.55 9.01
CA LYS A 292 10.56 -24.23 7.72
C LYS A 292 9.36 -23.95 6.79
N PRO A 293 9.57 -23.91 5.46
CA PRO A 293 8.52 -23.68 4.46
C PRO A 293 7.41 -24.75 4.42
N ALA A 294 7.48 -25.79 5.27
CA ALA A 294 6.41 -26.78 5.41
C ALA A 294 5.13 -26.21 6.05
N ASP A 295 5.22 -25.09 6.78
CA ASP A 295 4.06 -24.40 7.38
C ASP A 295 3.56 -23.22 6.52
N LEU A 296 4.23 -22.91 5.40
CA LEU A 296 3.84 -21.86 4.45
C LEU A 296 2.94 -22.37 3.32
N VAL A 297 2.55 -23.64 3.40
CA VAL A 297 1.40 -24.15 2.68
C VAL A 297 0.17 -23.66 3.44
N ILE A 298 -0.41 -22.53 3.00
CA ILE A 298 -1.83 -22.25 3.28
C ILE A 298 -2.60 -23.47 2.84
#